data_AF-A0A382ABV2-F1
#
_entry.id   AF-A0A382ABV2-F1
#
_cell.length_a   1.000
_cell.length_b   1.000
_cell.length_c   1.000
_cell.angle_alpha   90.00
_cell.angle_beta   90.00
_cell.angle_gamma   90.00
#
_symmetry.space_group_name_H-M   'P 1'
#
loop_
_entity.id
_entity.type
_entity.pdbx_description
1 polymer ?
#
loop_
_entity_poly.entity_id
_entity_poly.type
_entity_poly.pdbx_seq_one_letter_code
_entity_poly.pdbx_strand_id
1 'polypeptide(L)' 'MASLERLILVSVVALLIGLGYWMQHGLQIERHPYDSATVRHQLDYYVKNFVARGRDGLGTSYVLRGAHFEHFL' A
#
# COMPACT_ATOMS: atom_id res chain seq x y z
N MET A 1 0.54 -46.69 -23.88
CA MET A 1 -0.49 -45.74 -23.39
C MET A 1 -0.02 -44.99 -22.14
N ALA A 2 0.57 -45.65 -21.14
CA ALA A 2 1.06 -45.01 -19.90
C ALA A 2 2.02 -43.81 -20.07
N SER A 3 2.86 -43.80 -21.10
CA SER A 3 3.80 -42.68 -21.32
C SER A 3 3.12 -41.40 -21.81
N LEU A 4 1.97 -41.50 -22.49
CA LEU A 4 1.26 -40.33 -23.04
C LEU A 4 0.55 -39.56 -21.91
N GLU A 5 -0.16 -40.26 -21.03
CA GLU A 5 -0.77 -39.66 -19.83
C GLU A 5 0.25 -38.97 -18.94
N ARG A 6 1.42 -39.59 -18.76
CA ARG A 6 2.51 -39.00 -17.99
C ARG A 6 3.05 -37.71 -18.62
N LEU A 7 3.09 -37.65 -19.95
CA LEU A 7 3.54 -36.47 -20.70
C LEU A 7 2.51 -35.33 -20.62
N ILE A 8 1.22 -35.66 -20.65
CA ILE A 8 0.13 -34.70 -20.46
C ILE A 8 0.16 -34.13 -19.04
N LEU A 9 0.33 -34.98 -18.02
CA LEU A 9 0.44 -34.55 -16.62
C LEU A 9 1.62 -33.60 -16.41
N VAL A 10 2.79 -33.94 -16.97
CA VAL A 10 3.98 -33.08 -16.87
C VAL A 10 3.76 -31.74 -17.56
N SER A 11 3.09 -31.73 -18.73
CA SER A 11 2.76 -30.51 -19.45
C SER A 11 1.81 -29.60 -18.65
N VAL A 12 0.77 -30.17 -18.05
CA VAL A 12 -0.18 -29.43 -17.20
C VAL A 12 0.54 -28.84 -15.97
N VAL A 13 1.40 -29.62 -15.32
CA VAL A 13 2.18 -29.15 -14.16
C VAL A 13 3.10 -28.00 -14.55
N ALA A 14 3.81 -28.10 -15.68
CA ALA A 14 4.67 -27.02 -16.17
C ALA A 14 3.87 -25.74 -16.46
N LEU A 15 2.67 -25.87 -17.02
CA LEU A 15 1.78 -24.75 -17.33
C LEU A 15 1.26 -24.05 -16.06
N LEU A 16 0.90 -24.81 -15.03
CA LEU A 16 0.48 -24.27 -13.73
C LEU A 16 1.62 -23.55 -13.01
N ILE A 17 2.84 -24.09 -13.05
CA ILE A 17 4.02 -23.45 -12.46
C ILE A 17 4.32 -22.12 -13.18
N GLY A 18 4.30 -22.12 -14.52
CA GLY A 18 4.51 -20.91 -15.31
C GLY A 18 3.45 -19.84 -15.03
N LEU A 19 2.18 -20.23 -14.91
CA LEU A 19 1.08 -19.32 -14.58
C LEU A 19 1.22 -18.74 -13.17
N GLY A 20 1.59 -19.57 -12.18
CA GLY A 20 1.86 -19.11 -10.82
C GLY A 20 3.01 -18.11 -10.77
N TYR A 21 4.11 -18.40 -11.47
CA TYR A 21 5.25 -17.49 -11.57
C TYR A 21 4.86 -16.16 -12.24
N TRP A 22 4.08 -16.22 -13.32
CA TRP A 22 3.58 -15.03 -14.02
C TRP A 22 2.72 -14.15 -13.10
N MET A 23 1.79 -14.75 -12.35
CA MET A 23 0.95 -14.02 -11.40
C MET A 23 1.78 -13.42 -10.26
N GLN A 24 2.76 -14.14 -9.73
CA GLN A 24 3.64 -13.62 -8.68
C GLN A 24 4.48 -12.44 -9.18
N HIS A 25 4.98 -12.49 -10.42
CA HIS A 25 5.73 -11.38 -11.02
C HIS A 25 4.84 -10.16 -11.28
N GLY A 26 3.62 -10.36 -11.77
CA GLY A 26 2.63 -9.29 -11.92
C GLY A 26 2.29 -8.61 -10.59
N LEU A 27 2.08 -9.40 -9.53
CA LEU A 27 1.81 -8.88 -8.19
C LEU A 27 3.03 -8.18 -7.55
N GLN A 28 4.25 -8.62 -7.87
CA GLN A 28 5.48 -7.97 -7.43
C GLN A 28 5.70 -6.62 -8.10
N ILE A 29 5.39 -6.50 -9.39
CA ILE A 29 5.40 -5.21 -10.11
C ILE A 29 4.38 -4.25 -9.50
N GLU A 30 3.21 -4.74 -9.11
CA GLU A 30 2.14 -3.95 -8.48
C GLU A 30 2.44 -3.59 -7.01
N ARG A 31 3.36 -4.31 -6.35
CA ARG A 31 3.95 -3.90 -5.05
C ARG A 31 5.16 -2.96 -5.19
N HIS A 32 5.70 -2.82 -6.39
CA HIS A 32 6.80 -1.90 -6.71
C HIS A 32 6.41 -0.55 -7.38
N PRO A 33 5.18 0.01 -7.30
CA PRO A 33 4.98 1.41 -7.66
C PRO A 33 5.50 2.35 -6.57
N TYR A 34 5.93 1.83 -5.41
CA TYR A 34 6.75 2.58 -4.45
C TYR A 34 8.23 2.46 -4.85
N ASP A 35 8.52 2.97 -6.05
CA ASP A 35 9.85 3.45 -6.34
C ASP A 35 10.16 4.54 -5.31
N SER A 36 11.03 4.18 -4.38
CA SER A 36 11.60 4.96 -3.30
C SER A 36 12.43 6.12 -3.85
N ALA A 37 11.78 7.04 -4.57
CA ALA A 37 12.43 8.13 -5.28
C ALA A 37 11.63 9.43 -5.25
N THR A 38 10.85 9.70 -4.19
CA THR A 38 10.66 11.08 -3.74
C THR A 38 10.11 11.10 -2.30
N VAL A 39 10.97 11.41 -1.33
CA VAL A 39 10.52 12.12 -0.12
C VAL A 39 10.13 13.54 -0.56
N ARG A 40 9.08 13.64 -1.39
CA ARG A 40 8.36 14.90 -1.57
C ARG A 40 7.49 14.99 -0.33
N HIS A 41 7.53 16.12 0.36
CA HIS A 41 6.68 16.41 1.51
C HIS A 41 5.21 16.19 1.12
N GLN A 42 4.74 14.96 1.27
CA GLN A 42 3.42 14.56 0.83
C GLN A 42 2.52 14.84 2.01
N LEU A 43 1.72 15.89 1.85
CA LEU A 43 0.69 16.27 2.79
C LEU A 43 -0.20 15.05 3.05
N ASP A 44 -0.19 14.56 4.29
CA ASP A 44 -0.93 13.35 4.68
C ASP A 44 -2.43 13.65 4.70
N TYR A 45 -2.80 14.80 5.27
CA TYR A 45 -4.14 15.37 5.17
C TYR A 45 -4.13 16.87 5.43
N TYR A 46 -5.15 17.57 4.91
CA TYR A 46 -5.43 18.94 5.28
C TYR A 46 -6.87 19.09 5.78
N VAL A 47 -7.05 19.93 6.79
CA VAL A 47 -8.36 20.27 7.34
C VAL A 47 -8.58 21.76 7.19
N LYS A 48 -9.62 22.13 6.45
CA LYS A 48 -10.07 23.52 6.34
C LYS A 48 -11.04 23.85 7.48
N ASN A 49 -10.87 25.01 8.12
CA ASN A 49 -11.68 25.48 9.24
C ASN A 49 -11.72 24.49 10.43
N PHE A 50 -10.56 24.12 10.95
CA PHE A 50 -10.48 23.16 12.05
C PHE A 50 -10.70 23.80 13.42
N VAL A 51 -11.32 23.04 14.32
CA VAL A 51 -11.44 23.34 15.75
C VAL A 51 -10.90 22.14 16.51
N ALA A 52 -9.72 22.29 17.11
CA ALA A 52 -9.10 21.24 17.93
C ALA A 52 -9.17 21.64 19.40
N ARG A 53 -9.64 20.72 20.26
CA ARG A 53 -9.62 20.90 21.71
C ARG A 53 -8.46 20.10 22.27
N GLY A 54 -7.50 20.80 22.87
CA GLY A 54 -6.39 20.19 23.59
C GLY A 54 -6.57 20.36 25.10
N ARG A 55 -5.96 19.45 25.86
CA ARG A 55 -5.81 19.59 27.30
C ARG A 55 -4.34 19.38 27.61
N ASP A 56 -3.74 20.32 28.33
CA ASP A 56 -2.35 20.18 28.74
C ASP A 56 -2.21 19.14 29.86
N GLY A 57 -0.97 18.76 30.19
CA GLY A 57 -0.70 17.80 31.28
C GLY A 57 -1.09 18.30 32.67
N LEU A 58 -1.47 19.58 32.83
CA LEU A 58 -1.88 20.21 34.08
C LEU A 58 -3.41 20.37 34.18
N GLY A 59 -4.17 19.94 33.16
CA GLY A 59 -5.63 19.94 33.14
C GLY A 59 -6.27 21.19 32.50
N THR A 60 -5.47 22.15 32.05
CA THR A 60 -5.96 23.34 31.34
C THR A 60 -6.45 22.95 29.95
N SER A 61 -7.70 23.28 29.64
CA SER A 61 -8.32 22.97 28.35
C SER A 61 -8.24 24.18 27.43
N TYR A 62 -7.70 23.99 26.22
CA TYR A 62 -7.55 25.04 25.21
C TYR A 62 -8.22 24.64 23.90
N VAL A 63 -8.65 25.64 23.15
CA VAL A 63 -9.30 25.46 21.84
C VAL A 63 -8.46 26.15 20.78
N LEU A 64 -7.86 25.36 19.90
CA LEU A 64 -7.18 25.83 18.70
C LEU A 64 -8.21 25.97 17.59
N ARG A 65 -8.31 27.16 17.01
CA ARG A 65 -9.10 27.39 15.79
C ARG A 65 -8.16 27.91 14.72
N GLY A 66 -8.22 27.30 13.54
CA GLY A 66 -7.43 27.76 12.39
C GLY A 66 -8.17 27.54 11.08
N ALA A 67 -7.89 28.41 10.11
CA ALA A 67 -8.52 28.35 8.79
C ALA A 67 -7.99 27.18 7.95
N HIS A 68 -6.74 26.78 8.18
CA HIS A 68 -6.04 25.74 7.43
C HIS A 68 -5.09 24.99 8.37
N PHE A 69 -5.18 23.66 8.39
CA PHE A 69 -4.24 22.78 9.08
C PHE A 69 -3.69 21.78 8.08
N GLU A 70 -2.37 21.70 8.00
CA GLU A 70 -1.65 20.81 7.12
C GLU A 70 -0.81 19.85 7.98
N HIS A 71 -1.07 18.55 7.83
CA HIS A 71 -0.27 17.53 8.49
C HIS A 71 0.75 16.98 7.51
N PHE A 72 2.02 17.06 7.89
CA PHE A 72 3.14 16.49 7.16
C PHE A 72 3.69 15.32 7.98
N LEU A 73 3.86 14.18 7.32
CA LEU A 73 4.47 12.96 7.88
C LEU A 73 5.99 13.11 8.05
#